data_AF-A0A2E7J794-F1
#
_entry.id   AF-A0A2E7J794-F1
#
_cell.length_a   1.000
_cell.length_b   1.000
_cell.length_c   1.000
_cell.angle_alpha   90.00
_cell.angle_beta   90.00
_cell.angle_gamma   90.00
#
_symmetry.space_group_name_H-M   'P 1'
#
loop_
_entity.id
_entity.type
_entity.pdbx_description
1 polymer ?
#
loop_
_entity_poly.entity_id
_entity_poly.type
_entity_poly.pdbx_seq_one_letter_code
_entity_poly.pdbx_strand_id
1 'polypeptide(L)'
;MTTKRKAALILLLEGLASSGLQMITIRQTVPFVGSSVLCTSIIISCFLGALALGYYWGGQQASERYAKSLVMNLVGSIALFGIGLSYSFVSFFFLSIADITQGTPYLGNPLIHLFLFSLLIMSPLVFFLGQTVPLLLNTADHDTRKSEATGNATALSTIGNVLGCLITSLLLMYFLGVGYSIFINCLILAVCLCFLVDWNNSKTKYVVGATFSFLVIAFTLNVKIPDRLFAATTPYSNFYVAEHPEGKRFIINRSSASFIGEKDRKGWPYIEIMKQGIFADDMTGKDILVLGAGGFTLSAEDTHGANFTYLDVDPKIKPIAEKHFLEEPIKGEFIAQDARSYLLTSEKLWDVIVVDLYTNAATIPMHTATFEFFSLVSSRLKPSGKAVLNIAANPRLNDAYSVNMDFTVRQALSRCITDITGYQNALVNIVYFCSKRLSKGNDAVASLYRDDTTKVTVDGYVSSLNIKKWQSREDNNHGQ
;
A
#
# COMPACT_ATOMS: atom_id res chain seq x y z
N MET A 1 -9.85 -12.52 -41.22
CA MET A 1 -10.72 -11.92 -40.18
C MET A 1 -11.38 -10.67 -40.77
N THR A 2 -12.71 -10.57 -40.73
CA THR A 2 -13.46 -9.42 -41.26
C THR A 2 -13.12 -8.12 -40.52
N THR A 3 -13.15 -6.96 -41.18
CA THR A 3 -12.84 -5.64 -40.59
C THR A 3 -13.60 -5.37 -39.30
N LYS A 4 -14.90 -5.70 -39.26
CA LYS A 4 -15.76 -5.62 -38.06
C LYS A 4 -15.25 -6.43 -36.87
N ARG A 5 -14.79 -7.66 -37.10
CA ARG A 5 -14.23 -8.53 -36.05
C ARG A 5 -12.89 -8.01 -35.53
N LYS A 6 -12.07 -7.41 -36.41
CA LYS A 6 -10.80 -6.76 -36.01
C LYS A 6 -11.05 -5.57 -35.12
N ALA A 7 -11.94 -4.66 -35.51
CA ALA A 7 -12.30 -3.50 -34.70
C ALA A 7 -12.84 -3.92 -33.33
N ALA A 8 -13.75 -4.89 -33.29
CA ALA A 8 -14.30 -5.40 -32.03
C ALA A 8 -13.24 -5.97 -31.08
N LEU A 9 -12.29 -6.77 -31.61
CA LEU A 9 -11.21 -7.33 -30.81
C LEU A 9 -10.25 -6.26 -30.29
N ILE A 10 -9.92 -5.26 -31.12
CA ILE A 10 -9.06 -4.15 -30.71
C ILE A 10 -9.72 -3.35 -29.58
N LEU A 11 -11.00 -3.02 -29.69
CA LEU A 11 -11.74 -2.29 -28.65
C LEU A 11 -11.77 -3.05 -27.31
N LEU A 12 -11.94 -4.37 -27.36
CA LEU A 12 -11.94 -5.21 -26.17
C LEU A 12 -10.55 -5.26 -25.51
N LEU A 13 -9.51 -5.54 -26.31
CA LEU A 13 -8.13 -5.68 -25.82
C LEU A 13 -7.52 -4.35 -25.36
N GLU A 14 -7.83 -3.26 -26.06
CA GLU A 14 -7.40 -1.92 -25.68
C GLU A 14 -8.09 -1.47 -24.39
N GLY A 15 -9.40 -1.68 -24.25
CA GLY A 15 -10.10 -1.44 -22.98
C GLY A 15 -9.48 -2.26 -21.83
N LEU A 16 -9.15 -3.53 -22.08
CA LEU A 16 -8.46 -4.37 -21.09
C LEU A 16 -7.12 -3.73 -20.66
N ALA A 17 -6.31 -3.28 -21.62
CA ALA A 17 -5.02 -2.65 -21.33
C ALA A 17 -5.16 -1.28 -20.64
N SER A 18 -6.17 -0.49 -21.03
CA SER A 18 -6.43 0.85 -20.51
C SER A 18 -6.84 0.83 -19.04
N SER A 19 -7.72 -0.08 -18.61
CA SER A 19 -8.04 -0.19 -17.19
C SER A 19 -6.96 -0.93 -16.39
N GLY A 20 -6.23 -1.86 -17.02
CA GLY A 20 -5.04 -2.47 -16.43
C GLY A 20 -3.99 -1.42 -16.05
N LEU A 21 -3.79 -0.42 -16.90
CA LEU A 21 -2.95 0.75 -16.63
C LEU A 21 -3.35 1.50 -15.36
N GLN A 22 -4.65 1.76 -15.17
CA GLN A 22 -5.16 2.46 -13.98
C GLN A 22 -4.81 1.69 -12.71
N MET A 23 -5.07 0.38 -12.68
CA MET A 23 -4.79 -0.47 -11.52
C MET A 23 -3.28 -0.56 -11.22
N ILE A 24 -2.45 -0.66 -12.26
CA ILE A 24 -0.99 -0.66 -12.11
C ILE A 24 -0.49 0.70 -11.57
N THR A 25 -1.07 1.81 -12.03
CA THR A 25 -0.68 3.15 -11.57
C THR A 25 -0.96 3.31 -10.07
N ILE A 26 -2.14 2.88 -9.59
CA ILE A 26 -2.45 2.84 -8.17
C ILE A 26 -1.37 2.06 -7.42
N ARG A 27 -1.07 0.83 -7.86
CA ARG A 27 -0.09 -0.03 -7.17
C ARG A 27 1.34 0.51 -7.19
N GLN A 28 1.82 1.03 -8.31
CA GLN A 28 3.20 1.53 -8.44
C GLN A 28 3.45 2.80 -7.63
N THR A 29 2.40 3.60 -7.36
CA THR A 29 2.52 4.84 -6.60
C THR A 29 2.44 4.63 -5.09
N VAL A 30 1.87 3.51 -4.59
CA VAL A 30 1.73 3.20 -3.14
C VAL A 30 3.03 3.43 -2.34
N PRO A 31 4.22 2.98 -2.76
CA PRO A 31 5.45 3.19 -1.98
C PRO A 31 5.83 4.66 -1.77
N PHE A 32 5.31 5.58 -2.57
CA PHE A 32 5.69 7.00 -2.56
C PHE A 32 4.64 7.87 -1.87
N VAL A 33 3.36 7.57 -2.08
CA VAL A 33 2.26 8.44 -1.62
C VAL A 33 1.26 7.72 -0.70
N GLY A 34 1.42 6.41 -0.50
CA GLY A 34 0.54 5.57 0.31
C GLY A 34 -0.75 5.19 -0.42
N SER A 35 -1.64 4.48 0.28
CA SER A 35 -2.95 4.09 -0.24
C SER A 35 -4.05 4.82 0.54
N SER A 36 -4.72 5.78 -0.11
CA SER A 36 -5.85 6.51 0.47
C SER A 36 -6.91 6.80 -0.59
N VAL A 37 -8.13 7.12 -0.14
CA VAL A 37 -9.21 7.56 -1.03
C VAL A 37 -8.80 8.81 -1.83
N LEU A 38 -8.00 9.71 -1.23
CA LEU A 38 -7.48 10.89 -1.92
C LEU A 38 -6.57 10.50 -3.09
N CYS A 39 -5.62 9.58 -2.87
CA CYS A 39 -4.73 9.09 -3.92
C CYS A 39 -5.54 8.47 -5.07
N THR A 40 -6.47 7.58 -4.74
CA THR A 40 -7.30 6.89 -5.74
C THR A 40 -8.20 7.86 -6.50
N SER A 41 -8.76 8.88 -5.83
CA SER A 41 -9.61 9.90 -6.46
C SER A 41 -8.85 10.72 -7.49
N ILE A 42 -7.61 11.10 -7.20
CA ILE A 42 -6.72 11.82 -8.15
C ILE A 42 -6.47 10.97 -9.38
N ILE A 43 -6.07 9.71 -9.19
CA ILE A 43 -5.75 8.79 -10.29
C ILE A 43 -6.99 8.55 -11.16
N ILE A 44 -8.15 8.24 -10.57
CA ILE A 44 -9.39 8.01 -11.32
C ILE A 44 -9.81 9.27 -12.08
N SER A 45 -9.73 10.44 -11.45
CA SER A 45 -10.15 11.71 -12.08
C SER A 45 -9.26 12.08 -13.26
N CYS A 46 -7.93 11.96 -13.12
CA CYS A 46 -7.00 12.18 -14.22
C CYS A 46 -7.21 11.17 -15.35
N PHE A 47 -7.47 9.90 -15.01
CA PHE A 47 -7.75 8.84 -15.99
C PHE A 47 -9.02 9.13 -16.79
N LEU A 48 -10.15 9.38 -16.12
CA LEU A 48 -11.43 9.68 -16.78
C LEU A 48 -11.36 10.99 -17.57
N GLY A 49 -10.69 12.02 -17.03
CA GLY A 49 -10.46 13.27 -17.74
C GLY A 49 -9.66 13.06 -19.02
N ALA A 50 -8.55 12.32 -18.96
CA ALA A 50 -7.73 12.00 -20.12
C ALA A 50 -8.48 11.17 -21.17
N LEU A 51 -9.30 10.19 -20.75
CA LEU A 51 -10.18 9.43 -21.65
C LEU A 51 -11.18 10.35 -22.35
N ALA A 52 -11.84 11.25 -21.61
CA ALA A 52 -12.81 12.19 -22.18
C ALA A 52 -12.17 13.10 -23.24
N LEU A 53 -10.97 13.63 -22.95
CA LEU A 53 -10.19 14.39 -23.93
C LEU A 53 -9.80 13.50 -25.12
N GLY A 54 -9.36 12.26 -24.89
CA GLY A 54 -9.05 11.30 -25.95
C GLY A 54 -10.24 11.05 -26.89
N TYR A 55 -11.44 10.85 -26.34
CA TYR A 55 -12.67 10.71 -27.11
C TYR A 55 -12.98 11.96 -27.94
N TYR A 56 -12.88 13.14 -27.32
CA TYR A 56 -13.17 14.42 -27.98
C TYR A 56 -12.22 14.70 -29.16
N TRP A 57 -10.91 14.54 -28.96
CA TRP A 57 -9.91 14.78 -30.02
C TRP A 57 -9.90 13.69 -31.09
N GLY A 58 -10.04 12.42 -30.68
CA GLY A 58 -10.12 11.31 -31.62
C GLY A 58 -11.32 11.42 -32.55
N GLY A 59 -12.46 11.94 -32.04
CA GLY A 59 -13.67 12.18 -32.82
C GLY A 59 -13.57 13.31 -33.85
N GLN A 60 -12.60 14.22 -33.71
CA GLN A 60 -12.37 15.32 -34.65
C GLN A 60 -11.40 14.95 -35.78
N GLN A 61 -10.73 13.79 -35.69
CA GLN A 61 -9.70 13.44 -36.64
C GLN A 61 -10.27 12.93 -37.97
N ALA A 62 -9.72 13.43 -39.08
CA ALA A 62 -10.17 13.07 -40.42
C ALA A 62 -10.07 11.55 -40.67
N SER A 63 -11.12 10.99 -41.27
CA SER A 63 -11.25 9.55 -41.56
C SER A 63 -10.08 9.01 -42.38
N GLU A 64 -9.47 9.80 -43.26
CA GLU A 64 -8.35 9.37 -44.13
C GLU A 64 -7.05 9.05 -43.37
N ARG A 65 -6.90 9.52 -42.13
CA ARG A 65 -5.67 9.35 -41.34
C ARG A 65 -5.81 8.40 -40.16
N TYR A 66 -6.97 7.78 -39.98
CA TYR A 66 -7.30 7.02 -38.77
C TYR A 66 -6.28 5.92 -38.44
N ALA A 67 -5.88 5.11 -39.44
CA ALA A 67 -4.98 3.98 -39.24
C ALA A 67 -3.58 4.44 -38.82
N LYS A 68 -3.08 5.54 -39.42
CA LYS A 68 -1.77 6.11 -39.07
C LYS A 68 -1.78 6.66 -37.65
N SER A 69 -2.80 7.43 -37.28
CA SER A 69 -2.93 7.99 -35.93
C SER A 69 -3.05 6.89 -34.88
N LEU A 70 -3.87 5.87 -35.14
CA LEU A 70 -4.06 4.76 -34.20
C LEU A 70 -2.78 3.94 -34.00
N VAL A 71 -2.02 3.67 -35.08
CA VAL A 71 -0.71 3.02 -35.00
C VAL A 71 0.27 3.86 -34.17
N MET A 72 0.33 5.18 -34.39
CA MET A 72 1.21 6.06 -33.62
C MET A 72 0.80 6.13 -32.14
N ASN A 73 -0.50 6.21 -31.86
CA ASN A 73 -1.05 6.18 -30.51
C ASN A 73 -0.67 4.89 -29.79
N LEU A 74 -0.87 3.72 -30.41
CA LEU A 74 -0.52 2.43 -29.80
C LEU A 74 0.98 2.29 -29.54
N VAL A 75 1.84 2.67 -30.50
CA VAL A 75 3.30 2.61 -30.32
C VAL A 75 3.75 3.55 -29.20
N GLY A 76 3.23 4.78 -29.17
CA GLY A 76 3.47 5.75 -28.10
C GLY A 76 2.96 5.24 -26.75
N SER A 77 1.79 4.61 -26.73
CA SER A 77 1.23 4.01 -25.52
C SER A 77 2.08 2.86 -25.00
N ILE A 78 2.58 1.96 -25.85
CA ILE A 78 3.48 0.87 -25.43
C ILE A 78 4.76 1.43 -24.80
N ALA A 79 5.35 2.48 -25.39
CA ALA A 79 6.54 3.12 -24.86
C ALA A 79 6.28 3.80 -23.50
N LEU A 80 5.23 4.62 -23.41
CA LEU A 80 4.87 5.34 -22.18
C LEU A 80 4.43 4.38 -21.07
N PHE A 81 3.71 3.31 -21.39
CA PHE A 81 3.31 2.30 -20.42
C PHE A 81 4.54 1.56 -19.90
N GLY A 82 5.35 1.00 -20.80
CA GLY A 82 6.52 0.20 -20.42
C GLY A 82 7.60 1.00 -19.68
N ILE A 83 7.86 2.24 -20.09
CA ILE A 83 8.89 3.08 -19.46
C ILE A 83 8.30 3.87 -18.30
N GLY A 84 7.19 4.58 -18.52
CA GLY A 84 6.60 5.53 -17.57
C GLY A 84 6.01 4.90 -16.32
N LEU A 85 5.53 3.64 -16.38
CA LEU A 85 5.10 2.91 -15.19
C LEU A 85 6.15 1.95 -14.62
N SER A 86 7.37 1.94 -15.16
CA SER A 86 8.44 1.16 -14.56
C SER A 86 8.81 1.67 -13.18
N TYR A 87 9.09 0.76 -12.24
CA TYR A 87 9.48 1.15 -10.88
C TYR A 87 10.69 2.10 -10.90
N SER A 88 11.65 1.89 -11.80
CA SER A 88 12.82 2.76 -11.98
C SER A 88 12.41 4.18 -12.35
N PHE A 89 11.50 4.36 -13.31
CA PHE A 89 11.05 5.70 -13.72
C PHE A 89 10.16 6.35 -12.66
N VAL A 90 9.23 5.60 -12.06
CA VAL A 90 8.36 6.10 -10.97
C VAL A 90 9.23 6.55 -9.79
N SER A 91 10.20 5.73 -9.39
CA SER A 91 11.15 6.08 -8.32
C SER A 91 11.96 7.31 -8.67
N PHE A 92 12.48 7.40 -9.90
CA PHE A 92 13.20 8.57 -10.37
C PHE A 92 12.31 9.83 -10.31
N PHE A 93 11.10 9.77 -10.86
CA PHE A 93 10.16 10.90 -10.88
C PHE A 93 9.86 11.42 -9.47
N PHE A 94 9.45 10.53 -8.56
CA PHE A 94 9.05 10.93 -7.20
C PHE A 94 10.24 11.41 -6.35
N LEU A 95 11.43 10.86 -6.55
CA LEU A 95 12.64 11.34 -5.87
C LEU A 95 13.06 12.71 -6.40
N SER A 96 13.18 12.85 -7.73
CA SER A 96 13.59 14.12 -8.32
C SER A 96 12.61 15.25 -8.01
N ILE A 97 11.30 14.99 -8.02
CA ILE A 97 10.34 16.03 -7.70
C ILE A 97 10.36 16.39 -6.21
N ALA A 98 10.59 15.41 -5.32
CA ALA A 98 10.75 15.68 -3.90
C ALA A 98 12.02 16.49 -3.60
N ASP A 99 13.11 16.24 -4.31
CA ASP A 99 14.35 17.02 -4.20
C ASP A 99 14.15 18.45 -4.70
N ILE A 100 13.45 18.64 -5.83
CA ILE A 100 13.16 19.97 -6.40
C ILE A 100 12.22 20.78 -5.50
N THR A 101 11.21 20.14 -4.89
CA THR A 101 10.24 20.83 -4.03
C THR A 101 10.71 20.93 -2.57
N GLN A 102 11.89 20.40 -2.25
CA GLN A 102 12.45 20.44 -0.90
C GLN A 102 12.55 21.89 -0.40
N GLY A 103 12.03 22.17 0.80
CA GLY A 103 12.07 23.50 1.41
C GLY A 103 11.04 24.50 0.89
N THR A 104 10.21 24.14 -0.10
CA THR A 104 9.07 24.96 -0.53
C THR A 104 7.79 24.54 0.21
N PRO A 105 7.19 25.42 1.04
CA PRO A 105 5.93 25.12 1.70
C PRO A 105 4.85 24.76 0.67
N TYR A 106 3.98 23.81 1.00
CA TYR A 106 2.89 23.28 0.18
C TYR A 106 3.28 22.43 -1.05
N LEU A 107 4.31 22.80 -1.80
CA LEU A 107 4.73 22.06 -3.01
C LEU A 107 5.35 20.69 -2.70
N GLY A 108 5.93 20.49 -1.51
CA GLY A 108 6.42 19.20 -1.05
C GLY A 108 5.34 18.17 -0.70
N ASN A 109 4.05 18.44 -0.97
CA ASN A 109 2.95 17.52 -0.67
C ASN A 109 2.97 16.30 -1.62
N PRO A 110 3.05 15.05 -1.10
CA PRO A 110 3.02 13.84 -1.93
C PRO A 110 1.82 13.73 -2.87
N LEU A 111 0.67 14.31 -2.51
CA LEU A 111 -0.53 14.33 -3.37
C LEU A 111 -0.37 15.23 -4.60
N ILE A 112 0.39 16.33 -4.48
CA ILE A 112 0.73 17.18 -5.63
C ILE A 112 1.67 16.42 -6.56
N HIS A 113 2.67 15.73 -6.01
CA HIS A 113 3.56 14.88 -6.80
C HIS A 113 2.78 13.78 -7.53
N LEU A 114 1.79 13.15 -6.88
CA LEU A 114 0.89 12.18 -7.52
C LEU A 114 0.07 12.81 -8.63
N PHE A 115 -0.49 13.99 -8.41
CA PHE A 115 -1.26 14.70 -9.43
C PHE A 115 -0.39 15.02 -10.65
N LEU A 116 0.84 15.50 -10.44
CA LEU A 116 1.79 15.77 -11.52
C LEU A 116 2.20 14.50 -12.27
N PHE A 117 2.46 13.41 -11.55
CA PHE A 117 2.72 12.11 -12.18
C PHE A 117 1.54 11.66 -13.04
N SER A 118 0.33 11.74 -12.48
CA SER A 118 -0.90 11.36 -13.17
C SER A 118 -1.14 12.25 -14.40
N LEU A 119 -0.89 13.55 -14.30
CA LEU A 119 -1.10 14.50 -15.38
C LEU A 119 -0.04 14.39 -16.49
N LEU A 120 1.23 14.16 -16.15
CA LEU A 120 2.34 14.21 -17.10
C LEU A 120 2.67 12.85 -17.72
N ILE A 121 2.36 11.75 -17.03
CA ILE A 121 2.75 10.40 -17.46
C ILE A 121 1.52 9.56 -17.80
N MET A 122 0.59 9.43 -16.85
CA MET A 122 -0.60 8.59 -17.05
C MET A 122 -1.57 9.23 -18.04
N SER A 123 -1.89 10.52 -17.92
CA SER A 123 -2.89 11.19 -18.77
C SER A 123 -2.52 11.18 -20.25
N PRO A 124 -1.28 11.47 -20.71
CA PRO A 124 -0.94 11.36 -22.14
C PRO A 124 -1.11 9.94 -22.68
N LEU A 125 -0.75 8.94 -21.89
CA LEU A 125 -0.92 7.54 -22.23
C LEU A 125 -2.40 7.17 -22.39
N VAL A 126 -3.23 7.55 -21.40
CA VAL A 126 -4.68 7.32 -21.42
C VAL A 126 -5.35 8.12 -22.54
N PHE A 127 -4.88 9.32 -22.83
CA PHE A 127 -5.36 10.17 -23.91
C PHE A 127 -5.17 9.50 -25.28
N PHE A 128 -4.01 8.89 -25.54
CA PHE A 128 -3.78 8.14 -26.78
C PHE A 128 -4.66 6.90 -26.89
N LEU A 129 -4.83 6.18 -25.78
CA LEU A 129 -5.70 5.01 -25.67
C LEU A 129 -7.18 5.37 -25.91
N GLY A 130 -7.66 6.47 -25.30
CA GLY A 130 -9.04 6.96 -25.46
C GLY A 130 -9.40 7.34 -26.90
N GLN A 131 -8.44 7.69 -27.76
CA GLN A 131 -8.72 7.96 -29.17
C GLN A 131 -9.10 6.70 -29.97
N THR A 132 -8.87 5.50 -29.43
CA THR A 132 -9.12 4.23 -30.14
C THR A 132 -10.58 4.07 -30.56
N VAL A 133 -11.51 4.36 -29.65
CA VAL A 133 -12.96 4.24 -29.91
C VAL A 133 -13.40 5.09 -31.10
N PRO A 134 -13.26 6.44 -31.09
CA PRO A 134 -13.70 7.27 -32.21
C PRO A 134 -12.93 7.00 -33.50
N LEU A 135 -11.63 6.67 -33.45
CA LEU A 135 -10.85 6.38 -34.65
C LEU A 135 -11.31 5.09 -35.34
N LEU A 136 -11.71 4.07 -34.58
CA LEU A 136 -12.25 2.82 -35.15
C LEU A 136 -13.69 2.98 -35.66
N LEU A 137 -14.47 3.93 -35.16
CA LEU A 137 -15.81 4.23 -35.69
C LEU A 137 -15.78 4.67 -37.15
N ASN A 138 -14.69 5.29 -37.61
CA ASN A 138 -14.48 5.64 -39.02
C ASN A 138 -14.39 4.40 -39.95
N THR A 139 -14.28 3.18 -39.38
CA THR A 139 -14.24 1.92 -40.14
C THR A 139 -15.59 1.20 -40.18
N ALA A 140 -16.63 1.76 -39.56
CA ALA A 140 -17.97 1.18 -39.60
C ALA A 140 -18.56 1.27 -41.01
N ASP A 141 -19.22 0.19 -41.46
CA ASP A 141 -19.89 0.14 -42.76
C ASP A 141 -20.92 1.27 -42.88
N HIS A 142 -21.02 1.88 -44.06
CA HIS A 142 -21.94 2.99 -44.33
C HIS A 142 -23.42 2.67 -44.01
N ASP A 143 -23.81 1.40 -44.09
CA ASP A 143 -25.17 0.93 -43.79
C ASP A 143 -25.46 0.83 -42.28
N THR A 144 -24.43 0.92 -41.43
CA THR A 144 -24.60 0.85 -39.98
C THR A 144 -24.99 2.23 -39.46
N ARG A 145 -26.10 2.32 -38.73
CA ARG A 145 -26.49 3.58 -38.06
C ARG A 145 -25.35 4.04 -37.15
N LYS A 146 -24.95 5.31 -37.26
CA LYS A 146 -23.86 5.87 -36.43
C LYS A 146 -24.08 5.66 -34.93
N SER A 147 -25.33 5.80 -34.47
CA SER A 147 -25.73 5.48 -33.09
C SER A 147 -25.43 4.04 -32.69
N GLU A 148 -25.70 3.08 -33.58
CA GLU A 148 -25.48 1.65 -33.34
C GLU A 148 -23.98 1.31 -33.33
N ALA A 149 -23.21 1.87 -34.25
CA ALA A 149 -21.76 1.71 -34.28
C ALA A 149 -21.11 2.27 -33.01
N THR A 150 -21.48 3.49 -32.60
CA THR A 150 -20.99 4.11 -31.35
C THR A 150 -21.40 3.31 -30.12
N GLY A 151 -22.66 2.87 -30.03
CA GLY A 151 -23.14 2.06 -28.91
C GLY A 151 -22.38 0.74 -28.76
N ASN A 152 -22.20 0.01 -29.86
CA ASN A 152 -21.47 -1.26 -29.87
C ASN A 152 -19.99 -1.08 -29.51
N ALA A 153 -19.35 -0.03 -30.03
CA ALA A 153 -17.94 0.23 -29.76
C ALA A 153 -17.70 0.58 -28.28
N THR A 154 -18.55 1.44 -27.71
CA THR A 154 -18.50 1.81 -26.29
C THR A 154 -18.78 0.60 -25.40
N ALA A 155 -19.75 -0.25 -25.75
CA ALA A 155 -20.05 -1.45 -24.99
C ALA A 155 -18.85 -2.42 -24.95
N LEU A 156 -18.23 -2.69 -26.09
CA LEU A 156 -17.05 -3.57 -26.16
C LEU A 156 -15.84 -3.02 -25.40
N SER A 157 -15.56 -1.73 -25.55
CA SER A 157 -14.50 -1.07 -24.78
C SER A 157 -14.77 -1.11 -23.28
N THR A 158 -16.03 -0.91 -22.86
CA THR A 158 -16.43 -0.99 -21.45
C THR A 158 -16.29 -2.40 -20.89
N ILE A 159 -16.70 -3.43 -21.64
CA ILE A 159 -16.47 -4.84 -21.25
C ILE A 159 -14.97 -5.10 -21.10
N GLY A 160 -14.17 -4.61 -22.07
CA GLY A 160 -12.70 -4.67 -22.00
C GLY A 160 -12.17 -4.05 -20.71
N ASN A 161 -12.60 -2.82 -20.39
CA ASN A 161 -12.20 -2.13 -19.17
C ASN A 161 -12.57 -2.92 -17.90
N VAL A 162 -13.78 -3.48 -17.81
CA VAL A 162 -14.19 -4.29 -16.65
C VAL A 162 -13.29 -5.52 -16.51
N LEU A 163 -13.05 -6.24 -17.62
CA LEU A 163 -12.18 -7.41 -17.62
C LEU A 163 -10.73 -7.03 -17.29
N GLY A 164 -10.22 -5.91 -17.80
CA GLY A 164 -8.87 -5.42 -17.53
C GLY A 164 -8.64 -5.10 -16.06
N CYS A 165 -9.63 -4.50 -15.38
CA CYS A 165 -9.55 -4.26 -13.94
C CYS A 165 -9.40 -5.58 -13.19
N LEU A 166 -10.28 -6.55 -13.47
CA LEU A 166 -10.32 -7.83 -12.77
C LEU A 166 -9.10 -8.70 -13.09
N ILE A 167 -8.78 -8.88 -14.37
CA ILE A 167 -7.66 -9.72 -14.82
C ILE A 167 -6.34 -9.13 -14.34
N THR A 168 -6.12 -7.82 -14.49
CA THR A 168 -4.85 -7.22 -14.11
C THR A 168 -4.64 -7.26 -12.60
N SER A 169 -5.64 -6.87 -11.81
CA SER A 169 -5.48 -6.79 -10.35
C SER A 169 -5.58 -8.15 -9.64
N LEU A 170 -6.51 -9.02 -10.03
CA LEU A 170 -6.77 -10.28 -9.32
C LEU A 170 -5.99 -11.46 -9.86
N LEU A 171 -5.58 -11.45 -11.14
CA LEU A 171 -4.87 -12.57 -11.76
C LEU A 171 -3.41 -12.22 -12.04
N LEU A 172 -3.16 -11.21 -12.88
CA LEU A 172 -1.80 -10.90 -13.34
C LEU A 172 -0.91 -10.47 -12.18
N MET A 173 -1.34 -9.49 -11.38
CA MET A 173 -0.54 -9.02 -10.24
C MET A 173 -0.38 -10.08 -9.17
N TYR A 174 -1.43 -10.86 -8.90
CA TYR A 174 -1.43 -11.85 -7.82
C TYR A 174 -0.51 -13.04 -8.13
N PHE A 175 -0.60 -13.60 -9.34
CA PHE A 175 0.16 -14.81 -9.70
C PHE A 175 1.50 -14.52 -10.36
N LEU A 176 1.59 -13.46 -11.18
CA LEU A 176 2.79 -13.16 -11.98
C LEU A 176 3.56 -11.94 -11.44
N GLY A 177 2.96 -11.15 -10.55
CA GLY A 177 3.56 -9.92 -10.03
C GLY A 177 3.33 -8.70 -10.92
N VAL A 178 3.65 -7.52 -10.39
CA VAL A 178 3.38 -6.23 -11.02
C VAL A 178 4.22 -6.01 -12.28
N GLY A 179 5.47 -6.48 -12.28
CA GLY A 179 6.39 -6.37 -13.42
C GLY A 179 5.88 -7.06 -14.68
N TYR A 180 5.51 -8.34 -14.56
CA TYR A 180 4.91 -9.10 -15.66
C TYR A 180 3.54 -8.54 -16.05
N SER A 181 2.76 -7.99 -15.12
CA SER A 181 1.49 -7.33 -15.44
C SER A 181 1.68 -6.14 -16.39
N ILE A 182 2.69 -5.30 -16.18
CA ILE A 182 3.03 -4.19 -17.09
C ILE A 182 3.41 -4.73 -18.47
N PHE A 183 4.28 -5.74 -18.51
CA PHE A 183 4.76 -6.32 -19.76
C PHE A 183 3.62 -6.98 -20.57
N ILE A 184 2.72 -7.71 -19.91
CA ILE A 184 1.57 -8.35 -20.56
C ILE A 184 0.61 -7.29 -21.13
N ASN A 185 0.35 -6.20 -20.40
CA ASN A 185 -0.47 -5.10 -20.93
C ASN A 185 0.18 -4.46 -22.17
N CYS A 186 1.52 -4.28 -22.18
CA CYS A 186 2.24 -3.85 -23.37
C CYS A 186 2.13 -4.84 -24.53
N LEU A 187 2.16 -6.15 -24.24
CA LEU A 187 1.98 -7.21 -25.24
C LEU A 187 0.56 -7.19 -25.84
N ILE A 188 -0.46 -6.94 -25.02
CA ILE A 188 -1.86 -6.81 -25.49
C ILE A 188 -1.98 -5.65 -26.47
N LEU A 189 -1.38 -4.48 -26.17
CA LEU A 189 -1.33 -3.35 -27.11
C LEU A 189 -0.55 -3.67 -28.39
N ALA A 190 0.55 -4.44 -28.28
CA ALA A 190 1.31 -4.88 -29.45
C ALA A 190 0.51 -5.86 -30.33
N VAL A 191 -0.32 -6.72 -29.74
CA VAL A 191 -1.26 -7.59 -30.48
C VAL A 191 -2.31 -6.76 -31.21
N CYS A 192 -2.85 -5.71 -30.60
CA CYS A 192 -3.74 -4.76 -31.28
C CYS A 192 -3.07 -4.12 -32.51
N LEU A 193 -1.80 -3.75 -32.37
CA LEU A 193 -1.00 -3.19 -33.46
C LEU A 193 -0.86 -4.16 -34.65
N CYS A 194 -0.62 -5.45 -34.39
CA CYS A 194 -0.53 -6.47 -35.44
C CYS A 194 -1.79 -6.61 -36.30
N PHE A 195 -2.97 -6.32 -35.73
CA PHE A 195 -4.24 -6.34 -36.47
C PHE A 195 -4.48 -5.11 -37.35
N LEU A 196 -3.80 -4.00 -37.05
CA LEU A 196 -3.98 -2.70 -37.71
C LEU A 196 -2.96 -2.43 -38.82
N VAL A 197 -1.74 -2.94 -38.68
CA VAL A 197 -0.67 -2.63 -39.62
C VAL A 197 -0.85 -3.39 -40.93
N ASP A 198 -0.57 -2.71 -42.05
CA ASP A 198 -0.54 -3.30 -43.38
C ASP A 198 0.82 -3.96 -43.64
N TRP A 199 0.85 -5.29 -43.68
CA TRP A 199 2.06 -6.08 -43.85
C TRP A 199 2.73 -5.90 -45.23
N ASN A 200 2.02 -5.36 -46.21
CA ASN A 200 2.57 -5.09 -47.54
C ASN A 200 3.30 -3.73 -47.62
N ASN A 201 3.17 -2.88 -46.60
CA ASN A 201 3.77 -1.55 -46.60
C ASN A 201 5.23 -1.58 -46.09
N SER A 202 6.17 -0.99 -46.85
CA SER A 202 7.59 -0.92 -46.46
C SER A 202 7.83 -0.18 -45.14
N LYS A 203 6.91 0.69 -44.69
CA LYS A 203 7.01 1.39 -43.40
C LYS A 203 6.73 0.50 -42.19
N THR A 204 6.05 -0.63 -42.38
CA THR A 204 5.67 -1.59 -41.33
C THR A 204 6.87 -2.15 -40.58
N LYS A 205 7.99 -2.40 -41.26
CA LYS A 205 9.22 -2.88 -40.63
C LYS A 205 9.74 -1.95 -39.54
N TYR A 206 9.61 -0.63 -39.71
CA TYR A 206 10.04 0.35 -38.72
C TYR A 206 9.10 0.38 -37.51
N VAL A 207 7.79 0.26 -37.75
CA VAL A 207 6.77 0.20 -36.69
C VAL A 207 6.96 -1.06 -35.84
N VAL A 208 7.12 -2.22 -36.48
CA VAL A 208 7.36 -3.50 -35.81
C VAL A 208 8.70 -3.48 -35.07
N GLY A 209 9.76 -2.97 -35.70
CA GLY A 209 11.07 -2.82 -35.06
C GLY A 209 11.03 -1.91 -33.82
N ALA A 210 10.37 -0.75 -33.90
CA ALA A 210 10.20 0.16 -32.77
C ALA A 210 9.38 -0.50 -31.64
N THR A 211 8.29 -1.17 -31.99
CA THR A 211 7.45 -1.89 -31.02
C THR A 211 8.22 -2.99 -30.31
N PHE A 212 9.00 -3.79 -31.06
CA PHE A 212 9.84 -4.83 -30.50
C PHE A 212 10.90 -4.23 -29.54
N SER A 213 11.56 -3.15 -29.93
CA SER A 213 12.49 -2.44 -29.04
C SER A 213 11.81 -1.96 -27.76
N PHE A 214 10.62 -1.37 -27.84
CA PHE A 214 9.88 -0.96 -26.64
C PHE A 214 9.44 -2.13 -25.78
N LEU A 215 9.07 -3.28 -26.35
CA LEU A 215 8.76 -4.49 -25.59
C LEU A 215 10.01 -5.03 -24.87
N VAL A 216 11.18 -5.02 -25.51
CA VAL A 216 12.45 -5.42 -24.87
C VAL A 216 12.81 -4.48 -23.73
N ILE A 217 12.63 -3.16 -23.93
CA ILE A 217 12.83 -2.16 -22.87
C ILE A 217 11.84 -2.39 -21.73
N ALA A 218 10.55 -2.57 -22.03
CA ALA A 218 9.51 -2.82 -21.04
C ALA A 218 9.81 -4.09 -20.23
N PHE A 219 10.19 -5.18 -20.88
CA PHE A 219 10.60 -6.42 -20.19
C PHE A 219 11.81 -6.20 -19.29
N THR A 220 12.83 -5.49 -19.78
CA THR A 220 14.05 -5.25 -19.01
C THR A 220 13.78 -4.38 -17.78
N LEU A 221 13.07 -3.25 -17.96
CA LEU A 221 12.79 -2.29 -16.90
C LEU A 221 11.79 -2.80 -15.86
N ASN A 222 10.82 -3.65 -16.27
CA ASN A 222 9.74 -4.08 -15.38
C ASN A 222 9.91 -5.49 -14.83
N VAL A 223 10.68 -6.35 -15.48
CA VAL A 223 10.91 -7.72 -15.03
C VAL A 223 12.35 -7.88 -14.54
N LYS A 224 13.34 -7.77 -15.45
CA LYS A 224 14.74 -8.08 -15.10
C LYS A 224 15.35 -7.19 -14.03
N ILE A 225 15.05 -5.89 -14.04
CA ILE A 225 15.60 -4.95 -13.04
C ILE A 225 14.92 -5.17 -11.67
N PRO A 226 13.58 -5.17 -11.55
CA PRO A 226 12.90 -5.46 -10.28
C PRO A 226 13.26 -6.83 -9.68
N ASP A 227 13.39 -7.88 -10.49
CA ASP A 227 13.79 -9.22 -10.02
C ASP A 227 15.19 -9.25 -9.36
N ARG A 228 16.05 -8.27 -9.70
CA ARG A 228 17.37 -8.10 -9.06
C ARG A 228 17.34 -7.17 -7.85
N LEU A 229 16.39 -6.23 -7.84
CA LEU A 229 16.28 -5.21 -6.79
C LEU A 229 15.48 -5.73 -5.59
N PHE A 230 14.48 -6.57 -5.83
CA PHE A 230 13.54 -7.03 -4.82
C PHE A 230 13.62 -8.54 -4.65
N ALA A 231 13.47 -8.99 -3.40
CA ALA A 231 13.24 -10.39 -3.08
C ALA A 231 11.87 -10.86 -3.61
N ALA A 232 10.88 -9.97 -3.61
CA ALA A 232 9.61 -10.17 -4.32
C ALA A 232 8.86 -8.85 -4.56
N THR A 233 8.03 -8.86 -5.60
CA THR A 233 7.04 -7.81 -5.89
C THR A 233 5.65 -8.42 -5.96
N THR A 234 4.75 -7.96 -5.09
CA THR A 234 3.39 -8.50 -4.93
C THR A 234 2.34 -7.42 -5.26
N PRO A 235 1.03 -7.77 -5.28
CA PRO A 235 -0.04 -6.78 -5.34
C PRO A 235 -0.05 -5.76 -4.19
N TYR A 236 0.69 -6.00 -3.10
CA TYR A 236 0.72 -5.12 -1.92
C TYR A 236 2.05 -4.39 -1.77
N SER A 237 3.15 -5.12 -1.92
CA SER A 237 4.46 -4.69 -1.42
C SER A 237 5.62 -5.05 -2.34
N ASN A 238 6.64 -4.20 -2.31
CA ASN A 238 7.98 -4.51 -2.81
C ASN A 238 8.87 -4.83 -1.60
N PHE A 239 9.44 -6.03 -1.57
CA PHE A 239 10.27 -6.51 -0.47
C PHE A 239 11.73 -6.56 -0.86
N TYR A 240 12.61 -6.07 0.00
CA TYR A 240 14.04 -6.41 -0.07
C TYR A 240 14.66 -6.34 1.32
N VAL A 241 15.78 -7.04 1.48
CA VAL A 241 16.59 -6.99 2.70
C VAL A 241 17.87 -6.23 2.37
N ALA A 242 18.19 -5.24 3.20
CA ALA A 242 19.43 -4.49 3.09
C ALA A 242 20.33 -4.81 4.27
N GLU A 243 21.62 -5.00 3.99
CA GLU A 243 22.65 -5.10 5.03
C GLU A 243 22.82 -3.76 5.75
N HIS A 244 23.08 -3.83 7.06
CA HIS A 244 23.35 -2.69 7.93
C HIS A 244 24.58 -2.99 8.80
N PRO A 245 25.41 -2.01 9.20
CA PRO A 245 26.61 -2.28 10.00
C PRO A 245 26.36 -3.04 11.32
N GLU A 246 25.13 -2.96 11.86
CA GLU A 246 24.74 -3.58 13.13
C GLU A 246 23.79 -4.78 12.95
N GLY A 247 23.46 -5.17 11.72
CA GLY A 247 22.50 -6.24 11.44
C GLY A 247 21.83 -6.11 10.08
N LYS A 248 20.53 -6.43 9.99
CA LYS A 248 19.79 -6.39 8.73
C LYS A 248 18.58 -5.47 8.83
N ARG A 249 18.18 -4.88 7.70
CA ARG A 249 16.94 -4.11 7.57
C ARG A 249 15.99 -4.79 6.61
N PHE A 250 14.76 -5.01 7.04
CA PHE A 250 13.70 -5.48 6.17
C PHE A 250 12.94 -4.29 5.61
N ILE A 251 13.04 -4.11 4.29
CA ILE A 251 12.46 -2.96 3.60
C ILE A 251 11.19 -3.38 2.87
N ILE A 252 10.09 -2.69 3.19
CA ILE A 252 8.77 -2.88 2.57
C ILE A 252 8.33 -1.54 1.98
N ASN A 253 8.10 -1.48 0.67
CA ASN A 253 7.65 -0.26 -0.01
C ASN A 253 8.50 0.98 0.33
N ARG A 254 9.84 0.82 0.30
CA ARG A 254 10.86 1.84 0.66
C ARG A 254 10.91 2.23 2.15
N SER A 255 10.03 1.69 2.99
CA SER A 255 10.08 1.87 4.44
C SER A 255 11.03 0.87 5.08
N SER A 256 11.87 1.32 6.00
CA SER A 256 12.64 0.43 6.87
C SER A 256 11.75 -0.20 7.94
N ALA A 257 10.84 -1.06 7.48
CA ALA A 257 9.75 -1.65 8.26
C ALA A 257 10.26 -2.37 9.51
N SER A 258 11.39 -3.08 9.40
CA SER A 258 12.03 -3.70 10.56
C SER A 258 13.54 -3.73 10.46
N PHE A 259 14.16 -3.98 11.59
CA PHE A 259 15.59 -4.16 11.80
C PHE A 259 15.80 -5.34 12.72
N ILE A 260 16.86 -6.11 12.49
CA ILE A 260 17.29 -7.16 13.41
C ILE A 260 18.79 -7.05 13.63
N GLY A 261 19.19 -6.93 14.89
CA GLY A 261 20.59 -6.89 15.30
C GLY A 261 21.30 -8.22 15.06
N GLU A 262 22.56 -8.18 14.63
CA GLU A 262 23.32 -9.41 14.31
C GLU A 262 23.63 -10.25 15.56
N LYS A 263 23.90 -9.60 16.71
CA LYS A 263 24.35 -10.27 17.93
C LYS A 263 23.22 -10.59 18.90
N ASP A 264 22.32 -9.65 19.11
CA ASP A 264 21.26 -9.71 20.13
C ASP A 264 19.87 -9.98 19.53
N ARG A 265 19.75 -10.00 18.19
CA ARG A 265 18.48 -10.13 17.46
C ARG A 265 17.44 -9.08 17.88
N LYS A 266 17.87 -7.94 18.43
CA LYS A 266 16.95 -6.87 18.82
C LYS A 266 16.38 -6.14 17.62
N GLY A 267 15.15 -5.68 17.79
CA GLY A 267 14.40 -4.92 16.82
C GLY A 267 14.75 -3.44 16.83
N TRP A 268 13.96 -2.66 16.10
CA TRP A 268 13.96 -1.21 16.26
C TRP A 268 13.56 -0.80 17.70
N PRO A 269 13.98 0.39 18.18
CA PRO A 269 13.68 0.85 19.54
C PRO A 269 12.19 0.75 19.94
N TYR A 270 11.26 1.01 19.02
CA TYR A 270 9.83 0.89 19.31
C TYR A 270 9.39 -0.57 19.57
N ILE A 271 10.00 -1.55 18.89
CA ILE A 271 9.75 -2.98 19.14
C ILE A 271 10.25 -3.35 20.53
N GLU A 272 11.41 -2.85 20.92
CA GLU A 272 11.98 -3.12 22.24
C GLU A 272 11.14 -2.50 23.37
N ILE A 273 10.60 -1.29 23.16
CA ILE A 273 9.60 -0.69 24.07
C ILE A 273 8.36 -1.59 24.19
N MET A 274 7.83 -2.11 23.07
CA MET A 274 6.70 -3.04 23.11
C MET A 274 7.02 -4.31 23.88
N LYS A 275 8.18 -4.94 23.63
CA LYS A 275 8.66 -6.13 24.35
C LYS A 275 8.71 -5.86 25.84
N GLN A 276 9.30 -4.73 26.26
CA GLN A 276 9.39 -4.35 27.68
C GLN A 276 8.02 -4.25 28.34
N GLY A 277 7.04 -3.61 27.70
CA GLY A 277 5.69 -3.48 28.26
C GLY A 277 4.86 -4.76 28.22
N ILE A 278 5.07 -5.64 27.23
CA ILE A 278 4.37 -6.92 27.10
C ILE A 278 4.92 -7.94 28.11
N PHE A 279 6.24 -8.10 28.17
CA PHE A 279 6.91 -9.10 29.00
C PHE A 279 7.22 -8.61 30.43
N ALA A 280 6.71 -7.43 30.81
CA ALA A 280 6.67 -7.01 32.21
C ALA A 280 5.78 -7.92 33.08
N ASP A 281 4.81 -8.60 32.46
CA ASP A 281 4.00 -9.66 33.08
C ASP A 281 4.44 -11.04 32.56
N ASP A 282 4.14 -12.11 33.30
CA ASP A 282 4.35 -13.48 32.83
C ASP A 282 3.41 -13.82 31.67
N MET A 283 4.01 -14.04 30.49
CA MET A 283 3.31 -14.36 29.25
C MET A 283 3.27 -15.86 28.94
N THR A 284 3.75 -16.72 29.85
CA THR A 284 3.75 -18.17 29.63
C THR A 284 2.33 -18.70 29.35
N GLY A 285 2.13 -19.30 28.17
CA GLY A 285 0.84 -19.85 27.73
C GLY A 285 -0.21 -18.80 27.36
N LYS A 286 0.15 -17.50 27.28
CA LYS A 286 -0.74 -16.41 26.87
C LYS A 286 -0.79 -16.26 25.35
N ASP A 287 -1.93 -15.85 24.83
CA ASP A 287 -2.15 -15.65 23.40
C ASP A 287 -1.86 -14.19 23.00
N ILE A 288 -0.90 -13.99 22.08
CA ILE A 288 -0.54 -12.68 21.52
C ILE A 288 -0.88 -12.64 20.03
N LEU A 289 -1.77 -11.73 19.64
CA LEU A 289 -2.06 -11.44 18.24
C LEU A 289 -1.28 -10.23 17.78
N VAL A 290 -0.54 -10.34 16.69
CA VAL A 290 0.16 -9.21 16.07
C VAL A 290 -0.50 -8.89 14.74
N LEU A 291 -1.11 -7.71 14.63
CA LEU A 291 -1.68 -7.18 13.41
C LEU A 291 -0.59 -6.41 12.66
N GLY A 292 -0.11 -6.99 11.56
CA GLY A 292 1.08 -6.55 10.82
C GLY A 292 2.27 -7.45 11.15
N ALA A 293 2.98 -7.91 10.11
CA ALA A 293 4.10 -8.84 10.29
C ALA A 293 5.39 -8.30 9.66
N GLY A 294 5.70 -7.01 9.90
CA GLY A 294 6.78 -6.25 9.29
C GLY A 294 8.21 -6.76 9.51
N GLY A 295 8.43 -8.01 9.89
CA GLY A 295 9.73 -8.64 10.11
C GLY A 295 9.72 -9.70 11.22
N PHE A 296 8.59 -9.94 11.87
CA PHE A 296 8.42 -10.91 12.99
C PHE A 296 9.37 -10.67 14.18
N THR A 297 9.94 -9.47 14.32
CA THR A 297 11.00 -9.16 15.28
C THR A 297 10.53 -9.10 16.73
N LEU A 298 9.22 -8.98 16.97
CA LEU A 298 8.65 -9.01 18.32
C LEU A 298 8.90 -10.37 19.02
N SER A 299 8.99 -11.47 18.28
CA SER A 299 9.25 -12.83 18.80
C SER A 299 10.58 -13.42 18.35
N ALA A 300 11.34 -12.74 17.49
CA ALA A 300 12.55 -13.29 16.85
C ALA A 300 13.66 -13.66 17.85
N GLU A 301 13.79 -12.92 18.95
CA GLU A 301 14.74 -13.20 20.02
C GLU A 301 14.23 -14.36 20.90
N ASP A 302 13.12 -14.15 21.58
CA ASP A 302 12.42 -15.15 22.40
C ASP A 302 10.92 -14.81 22.46
N THR A 303 10.10 -15.86 22.65
CA THR A 303 8.66 -15.77 22.89
C THR A 303 8.31 -15.60 24.37
N HIS A 304 9.24 -15.90 25.29
CA HIS A 304 8.99 -15.95 26.74
C HIS A 304 7.79 -16.84 27.09
N GLY A 305 7.63 -17.96 26.38
CA GLY A 305 6.54 -18.92 26.57
C GLY A 305 5.18 -18.50 26.02
N ALA A 306 5.08 -17.34 25.34
CA ALA A 306 3.83 -16.85 24.75
C ALA A 306 3.52 -17.50 23.39
N ASN A 307 2.23 -17.63 23.08
CA ASN A 307 1.74 -18.12 21.80
C ASN A 307 1.50 -16.95 20.85
N PHE A 308 2.43 -16.72 19.91
CA PHE A 308 2.32 -15.67 18.90
C PHE A 308 1.51 -16.10 17.68
N THR A 309 0.59 -15.26 17.24
CA THR A 309 -0.06 -15.32 15.92
C THR A 309 0.15 -14.01 15.20
N TYR A 310 0.81 -14.05 14.04
CA TYR A 310 1.04 -12.89 13.17
C TYR A 310 0.02 -12.87 12.02
N LEU A 311 -0.51 -11.69 11.74
CA LEU A 311 -1.38 -11.43 10.60
C LEU A 311 -0.73 -10.43 9.65
N ASP A 312 -0.69 -10.75 8.37
CA ASP A 312 -0.38 -9.80 7.32
C ASP A 312 -1.21 -10.09 6.07
N VAL A 313 -1.54 -9.05 5.31
CA VAL A 313 -2.29 -9.23 4.06
C VAL A 313 -1.44 -9.88 2.98
N ASP A 314 -0.10 -9.74 3.07
CA ASP A 314 0.82 -10.27 2.06
C ASP A 314 1.37 -11.65 2.44
N PRO A 315 0.97 -12.74 1.75
CA PRO A 315 1.45 -14.08 2.06
C PRO A 315 2.95 -14.28 1.78
N LYS A 316 3.60 -13.39 1.02
CA LYS A 316 5.03 -13.50 0.70
C LYS A 316 5.93 -12.99 1.83
N ILE A 317 5.40 -12.29 2.83
CA ILE A 317 6.21 -11.70 3.89
C ILE A 317 6.94 -12.75 4.72
N LYS A 318 6.28 -13.85 5.09
CA LYS A 318 6.87 -14.97 5.86
C LYS A 318 8.05 -15.62 5.14
N PRO A 319 7.90 -16.19 3.92
CA PRO A 319 9.01 -16.89 3.28
C PRO A 319 10.20 -15.96 2.98
N ILE A 320 9.96 -14.67 2.76
CA ILE A 320 11.05 -13.70 2.57
C ILE A 320 11.74 -13.40 3.90
N ALA A 321 10.98 -13.19 4.97
CA ALA A 321 11.54 -12.95 6.29
C ALA A 321 12.39 -14.13 6.76
N GLU A 322 11.87 -15.36 6.69
CA GLU A 322 12.60 -16.57 7.10
C GLU A 322 13.86 -16.80 6.27
N LYS A 323 13.79 -16.59 4.94
CA LYS A 323 14.91 -16.89 4.05
C LYS A 323 15.99 -15.82 4.00
N HIS A 324 15.61 -14.54 4.04
CA HIS A 324 16.50 -13.43 3.73
C HIS A 324 16.77 -12.48 4.89
N PHE A 325 15.86 -12.40 5.88
CA PHE A 325 15.95 -11.41 6.94
C PHE A 325 16.34 -12.03 8.29
N LEU A 326 15.54 -12.99 8.77
CA LEU A 326 15.75 -13.70 10.03
C LEU A 326 16.76 -14.84 9.91
N GLU A 327 16.80 -15.47 8.73
CA GLU A 327 17.60 -16.69 8.43
C GLU A 327 17.25 -17.89 9.31
N GLU A 328 16.04 -17.90 9.85
CA GLU A 328 15.45 -18.98 10.65
C GLU A 328 13.92 -18.95 10.50
N PRO A 329 13.22 -20.05 10.83
CA PRO A 329 11.76 -20.05 10.89
C PRO A 329 11.22 -19.02 11.89
N ILE A 330 10.06 -18.44 11.60
CA ILE A 330 9.41 -17.53 12.55
C ILE A 330 9.02 -18.27 13.83
N LYS A 331 9.03 -17.55 14.96
CA LYS A 331 8.60 -18.06 16.27
C LYS A 331 7.13 -17.73 16.50
N GLY A 332 6.24 -18.53 15.93
CA GLY A 332 4.79 -18.37 16.06
C GLY A 332 4.02 -18.87 14.83
N GLU A 333 2.71 -18.63 14.82
CA GLU A 333 1.84 -18.90 13.69
C GLU A 333 1.76 -17.65 12.77
N PHE A 334 1.59 -17.87 11.46
CA PHE A 334 1.34 -16.80 10.49
C PHE A 334 0.09 -17.09 9.68
N ILE A 335 -0.77 -16.08 9.59
CA ILE A 335 -2.03 -16.13 8.84
C ILE A 335 -2.00 -14.99 7.81
N ALA A 336 -2.14 -15.35 6.53
CA ALA A 336 -2.19 -14.38 5.44
C ALA A 336 -3.62 -13.84 5.27
N GLN A 337 -3.98 -12.79 5.99
CA GLN A 337 -5.32 -12.20 5.98
C GLN A 337 -5.30 -10.72 6.40
N ASP A 338 -6.24 -9.92 5.88
CA ASP A 338 -6.46 -8.54 6.35
C ASP A 338 -6.86 -8.52 7.85
N ALA A 339 -6.21 -7.66 8.61
CA ALA A 339 -6.38 -7.56 10.06
C ALA A 339 -7.82 -7.21 10.48
N ARG A 340 -8.48 -6.28 9.79
CA ARG A 340 -9.85 -5.88 10.12
C ARG A 340 -10.83 -7.00 9.80
N SER A 341 -10.67 -7.64 8.64
CA SER A 341 -11.46 -8.81 8.22
C SER A 341 -11.33 -9.97 9.22
N TYR A 342 -10.11 -10.27 9.68
CA TYR A 342 -9.86 -11.31 10.67
C TYR A 342 -10.57 -11.01 12.00
N LEU A 343 -10.45 -9.79 12.53
CA LEU A 343 -11.09 -9.42 13.80
C LEU A 343 -12.63 -9.40 13.71
N LEU A 344 -13.20 -9.13 12.53
CA LEU A 344 -14.65 -9.19 12.31
C LEU A 344 -15.17 -10.63 12.32
N THR A 345 -14.38 -11.57 11.79
CA THR A 345 -14.81 -12.96 11.55
C THR A 345 -14.41 -13.94 12.66
N SER A 346 -13.31 -13.67 13.37
CA SER A 346 -12.81 -14.52 14.47
C SER A 346 -13.42 -14.12 15.82
N GLU A 347 -13.92 -15.10 16.57
CA GLU A 347 -14.42 -14.89 17.94
C GLU A 347 -13.37 -15.07 19.03
N LYS A 348 -12.14 -15.48 18.66
CA LYS A 348 -11.05 -15.69 19.63
C LYS A 348 -10.73 -14.40 20.37
N LEU A 349 -10.65 -14.51 21.70
CA LEU A 349 -10.18 -13.43 22.57
C LEU A 349 -8.69 -13.58 22.88
N TRP A 350 -7.99 -12.46 22.97
CA TRP A 350 -6.53 -12.42 23.09
C TRP A 350 -6.09 -11.78 24.40
N ASP A 351 -4.97 -12.25 24.96
CA ASP A 351 -4.37 -11.61 26.14
C ASP A 351 -3.70 -10.30 25.73
N VAL A 352 -3.01 -10.29 24.58
CA VAL A 352 -2.42 -9.10 23.99
C VAL A 352 -2.78 -9.00 22.51
N ILE A 353 -3.18 -7.81 22.05
CA ILE A 353 -3.27 -7.49 20.62
C ILE A 353 -2.28 -6.36 20.34
N VAL A 354 -1.32 -6.63 19.48
CA VAL A 354 -0.36 -5.65 18.96
C VAL A 354 -0.85 -5.12 17.62
N VAL A 355 -0.85 -3.81 17.43
CA VAL A 355 -1.25 -3.15 16.18
C VAL A 355 -0.05 -2.41 15.59
N ASP A 356 0.46 -2.91 14.48
CA ASP A 356 1.63 -2.37 13.77
C ASP A 356 1.41 -2.45 12.24
N LEU A 357 0.43 -1.68 11.75
CA LEU A 357 -0.11 -1.77 10.39
C LEU A 357 0.27 -0.56 9.55
N TYR A 358 1.07 -0.77 8.50
CA TYR A 358 1.56 0.29 7.61
C TYR A 358 1.54 -0.12 6.14
N THR A 359 1.30 0.86 5.27
CA THR A 359 1.35 0.70 3.80
C THR A 359 2.66 1.23 3.20
N ASN A 360 3.28 2.17 3.89
CA ASN A 360 4.61 2.74 3.62
C ASN A 360 5.20 3.35 4.91
N ALA A 361 6.27 4.14 4.78
CA ALA A 361 7.02 4.69 5.93
C ALA A 361 6.23 5.58 6.90
N ALA A 362 5.06 6.10 6.51
CA ALA A 362 4.31 7.05 7.34
C ALA A 362 2.79 6.84 7.31
N THR A 363 2.27 5.89 6.53
CA THR A 363 0.82 5.81 6.25
C THR A 363 0.23 4.51 6.80
N ILE A 364 -0.62 4.64 7.81
CA ILE A 364 -1.50 3.59 8.30
C ILE A 364 -2.70 3.47 7.34
N PRO A 365 -3.15 2.26 6.96
CA PRO A 365 -4.34 2.08 6.15
C PRO A 365 -5.57 2.79 6.78
N MET A 366 -6.34 3.53 5.98
CA MET A 366 -7.46 4.33 6.49
C MET A 366 -8.48 3.49 7.28
N HIS A 367 -8.75 2.26 6.83
CA HIS A 367 -9.71 1.37 7.51
C HIS A 367 -9.21 0.80 8.84
N THR A 368 -7.92 0.98 9.18
CA THR A 368 -7.31 0.55 10.44
C THR A 368 -6.93 1.72 11.34
N ALA A 369 -7.33 2.95 10.97
CA ALA A 369 -7.08 4.20 11.69
C ALA A 369 -8.39 4.87 12.14
N THR A 370 -9.35 4.07 12.63
CA THR A 370 -10.72 4.53 12.96
C THR A 370 -11.14 4.10 14.36
N PHE A 371 -12.09 4.84 14.94
CA PHE A 371 -12.70 4.50 16.23
C PHE A 371 -13.29 3.08 16.20
N GLU A 372 -13.95 2.71 15.11
CA GLU A 372 -14.57 1.40 14.93
C GLU A 372 -13.52 0.29 14.91
N PHE A 373 -12.38 0.52 14.26
CA PHE A 373 -11.30 -0.47 14.24
C PHE A 373 -10.67 -0.66 15.63
N PHE A 374 -10.34 0.42 16.34
CA PHE A 374 -9.79 0.28 17.69
C PHE A 374 -10.81 -0.26 18.69
N SER A 375 -12.11 0.01 18.49
CA SER A 375 -13.19 -0.59 19.28
C SER A 375 -13.31 -2.08 19.01
N LEU A 376 -13.13 -2.49 17.75
CA LEU A 376 -13.06 -3.90 17.37
C LEU A 376 -11.86 -4.59 18.03
N VAL A 377 -10.67 -3.98 18.03
CA VAL A 377 -9.50 -4.46 18.79
C VAL A 377 -9.85 -4.63 20.27
N SER A 378 -10.43 -3.60 20.90
CA SER A 378 -10.88 -3.63 22.30
C SER A 378 -11.86 -4.78 22.58
N SER A 379 -12.80 -5.03 21.66
CA SER A 379 -13.80 -6.10 21.79
C SER A 379 -13.19 -7.51 21.80
N ARG A 380 -12.09 -7.72 21.07
CA ARG A 380 -11.37 -8.99 20.92
C ARG A 380 -10.29 -9.21 21.98
N LEU A 381 -10.11 -8.29 22.92
CA LEU A 381 -9.28 -8.54 24.11
C LEU A 381 -10.03 -9.38 25.15
N LYS A 382 -9.30 -10.23 25.88
CA LYS A 382 -9.77 -10.82 27.14
C LYS A 382 -10.04 -9.69 28.17
N PRO A 383 -10.82 -9.93 29.25
CA PRO A 383 -11.15 -8.87 30.23
C PRO A 383 -9.95 -8.16 30.85
N SER A 384 -8.85 -8.87 31.07
CA SER A 384 -7.57 -8.34 31.55
C SER A 384 -6.56 -8.06 30.43
N GLY A 385 -6.99 -8.15 29.17
CA GLY A 385 -6.13 -8.05 28.01
C GLY A 385 -5.70 -6.61 27.72
N LYS A 386 -4.56 -6.49 27.03
CA LYS A 386 -3.93 -5.21 26.69
C LYS A 386 -3.80 -5.05 25.17
N ALA A 387 -4.03 -3.85 24.68
CA ALA A 387 -3.68 -3.45 23.32
C ALA A 387 -2.35 -2.69 23.34
N VAL A 388 -1.44 -3.05 22.44
CA VAL A 388 -0.16 -2.37 22.24
C VAL A 388 -0.12 -1.81 20.83
N LEU A 389 -0.04 -0.50 20.65
CA LEU A 389 -0.16 0.13 19.32
C LEU A 389 1.12 0.84 18.95
N ASN A 390 1.61 0.64 17.73
CA ASN A 390 2.59 1.50 17.09
C ASN A 390 1.88 2.59 16.29
N ILE A 391 2.08 3.85 16.64
CA ILE A 391 1.51 4.96 15.87
C ILE A 391 2.63 5.93 15.51
N ALA A 392 2.83 6.16 14.21
CA ALA A 392 3.75 7.17 13.72
C ALA A 392 3.01 8.51 13.75
N ALA A 393 3.39 9.39 14.68
CA ALA A 393 2.75 10.68 14.92
C ALA A 393 3.75 11.69 15.48
N ASN A 394 3.39 12.97 15.47
CA ASN A 394 4.18 14.01 16.12
C ASN A 394 3.95 13.94 17.64
N PRO A 395 5.00 13.70 18.44
CA PRO A 395 4.87 13.52 19.89
C PRO A 395 4.47 14.82 20.62
N ARG A 396 4.51 15.98 19.93
CA ARG A 396 4.02 17.27 20.46
C ARG A 396 2.52 17.46 20.31
N LEU A 397 1.84 16.57 19.56
CA LEU A 397 0.40 16.67 19.25
C LEU A 397 0.01 18.08 18.74
N ASN A 398 0.85 18.68 17.89
CA ASN A 398 0.67 20.04 17.40
C ASN A 398 0.15 20.09 15.95
N ASP A 399 -0.15 18.93 15.35
CA ASP A 399 -0.80 18.80 14.05
C ASP A 399 -2.11 18.02 14.18
N ALA A 400 -3.04 18.29 13.26
CA ALA A 400 -4.38 17.72 13.31
C ALA A 400 -4.40 16.19 13.22
N TYR A 401 -3.47 15.58 12.48
CA TYR A 401 -3.42 14.13 12.37
C TYR A 401 -3.03 13.50 13.71
N SER A 402 -1.96 13.98 14.35
CA SER A 402 -1.49 13.45 15.63
C SER A 402 -2.53 13.63 16.74
N VAL A 403 -3.19 14.79 16.80
CA VAL A 403 -4.29 15.05 17.75
C VAL A 403 -5.47 14.12 17.52
N ASN A 404 -5.94 14.01 16.27
CA ASN A 404 -7.10 13.19 15.95
C ASN A 404 -6.83 11.70 16.17
N MET A 405 -5.62 11.23 15.83
CA MET A 405 -5.22 9.85 16.05
C MET A 405 -5.16 9.51 17.55
N ASP A 406 -4.50 10.35 18.36
CA ASP A 406 -4.44 10.15 19.82
C ASP A 406 -5.84 10.14 20.44
N PHE A 407 -6.69 11.09 20.07
CA PHE A 407 -8.09 11.13 20.51
C PHE A 407 -8.85 9.86 20.13
N THR A 408 -8.73 9.41 18.87
CA THR A 408 -9.43 8.22 18.36
C THR A 408 -9.03 6.96 19.12
N VAL A 409 -7.73 6.78 19.38
CA VAL A 409 -7.20 5.65 20.17
C VAL A 409 -7.76 5.69 21.59
N ARG A 410 -7.64 6.84 22.27
CA ARG A 410 -8.08 7.01 23.66
C ARG A 410 -9.59 6.98 23.84
N GLN A 411 -10.35 7.23 22.77
CA GLN A 411 -11.80 7.08 22.77
C GLN A 411 -12.19 5.59 22.71
N ALA A 412 -11.52 4.77 21.89
CA ALA A 412 -11.88 3.37 21.71
C ALA A 412 -11.36 2.44 22.82
N LEU A 413 -10.19 2.76 23.37
CA LEU A 413 -9.51 1.98 24.39
C LEU A 413 -9.49 2.73 25.74
N SER A 414 -9.14 2.05 26.83
CA SER A 414 -9.13 2.66 28.18
C SER A 414 -7.75 2.58 28.81
N ARG A 415 -7.46 3.49 29.76
CA ARG A 415 -6.22 3.50 30.55
C ARG A 415 -4.96 3.40 29.67
N CYS A 416 -4.89 4.26 28.66
CA CYS A 416 -3.77 4.30 27.71
C CYS A 416 -2.58 5.09 28.27
N ILE A 417 -1.44 4.43 28.41
CA ILE A 417 -0.13 5.04 28.66
C ILE A 417 0.64 5.08 27.34
N THR A 418 1.44 6.11 27.11
CA THR A 418 2.22 6.28 25.87
C THR A 418 3.69 6.39 26.20
N ASP A 419 4.50 5.68 25.41
CA ASP A 419 5.96 5.84 25.38
C ASP A 419 6.38 6.33 23.98
N ILE A 420 7.47 7.09 23.89
CA ILE A 420 7.90 7.75 22.65
C ILE A 420 9.36 7.45 22.35
N THR A 421 9.68 7.14 21.10
CA THR A 421 11.08 6.91 20.71
C THR A 421 11.92 8.19 20.68
N GLY A 422 11.30 9.36 20.76
CA GLY A 422 11.97 10.65 20.85
C GLY A 422 10.99 11.82 20.88
N TYR A 423 11.41 12.95 21.44
CA TYR A 423 10.58 14.16 21.54
C TYR A 423 11.07 15.26 20.57
N GLN A 424 10.53 15.25 19.35
CA GLN A 424 10.93 16.16 18.27
C GLN A 424 9.72 16.60 17.43
N ASN A 425 9.85 17.69 16.68
CA ASN A 425 8.77 18.17 15.80
C ASN A 425 8.76 17.42 14.45
N ALA A 426 8.62 16.10 14.51
CA ALA A 426 8.58 15.21 13.36
C ALA A 426 7.77 13.95 13.74
N LEU A 427 7.41 13.14 12.74
CA LEU A 427 6.83 11.82 13.00
C LEU A 427 7.85 10.95 13.73
N VAL A 428 7.43 10.38 14.86
CA VAL A 428 8.15 9.37 15.62
C VAL A 428 7.20 8.23 15.95
N ASN A 429 7.72 7.09 16.41
CA ASN A 429 6.89 6.02 16.93
C ASN A 429 6.42 6.37 18.35
N ILE A 430 5.12 6.47 18.52
CA ILE A 430 4.43 6.56 19.81
C ILE A 430 3.82 5.19 20.09
N VAL A 431 4.27 4.54 21.16
CA VAL A 431 3.81 3.23 21.58
C VAL A 431 2.73 3.40 22.64
N TYR A 432 1.51 2.97 22.32
CA TYR A 432 0.38 3.02 23.25
C TYR A 432 0.22 1.68 23.97
N PHE A 433 0.18 1.70 25.29
CA PHE A 433 -0.23 0.57 26.13
C PHE A 433 -1.60 0.86 26.71
N CYS A 434 -2.63 0.19 26.19
CA CYS A 434 -4.01 0.41 26.59
C CYS A 434 -4.65 -0.87 27.13
N SER A 435 -5.66 -0.72 27.98
CA SER A 435 -6.51 -1.80 28.46
C SER A 435 -7.84 -1.88 27.68
N LYS A 436 -8.45 -3.07 27.66
CA LYS A 436 -9.83 -3.25 27.17
C LYS A 436 -10.79 -2.24 27.80
N ARG A 437 -11.62 -1.59 26.96
CA ARG A 437 -12.73 -0.75 27.42
C ARG A 437 -13.87 -1.67 27.88
N LEU A 438 -14.15 -1.68 29.18
CA LEU A 438 -15.28 -2.44 29.74
C LEU A 438 -16.59 -1.73 29.37
N SER A 439 -17.52 -2.45 28.75
CA SER A 439 -18.83 -1.95 28.28
C SER A 439 -19.80 -1.51 29.39
N LYS A 440 -19.33 -1.23 30.61
CA LYS A 440 -20.17 -0.76 31.72
C LYS A 440 -19.85 0.68 32.06
N GLY A 441 -20.63 1.58 31.46
CA GLY A 441 -20.73 2.97 31.86
C GLY A 441 -21.39 3.74 30.75
N ASN A 442 -22.65 4.13 30.95
CA ASN A 442 -23.35 5.13 30.15
C ASN A 442 -22.38 6.27 29.80
N ASP A 443 -22.06 6.46 28.53
CA ASP A 443 -21.72 7.79 28.02
C ASP A 443 -23.04 8.58 27.99
N ALA A 444 -23.59 8.81 29.18
CA ALA A 444 -24.46 9.93 29.45
C ALA A 444 -23.58 11.15 29.21
N VAL A 445 -23.73 11.71 28.02
CA VAL A 445 -23.42 13.08 27.67
C VAL A 445 -23.57 13.94 28.92
N ALA A 446 -22.44 14.46 29.43
CA ALA A 446 -22.30 15.75 30.10
C ALA A 446 -23.60 16.32 30.71
N SER A 447 -24.19 15.65 31.70
CA SER A 447 -25.35 16.17 32.41
C SER A 447 -24.93 16.58 33.82
N LEU A 448 -24.75 17.89 33.98
CA LEU A 448 -24.54 18.65 35.21
C LEU A 448 -23.23 18.38 35.97
N TYR A 449 -22.58 19.50 36.30
CA TYR A 449 -21.45 19.68 37.22
C TYR A 449 -21.23 18.53 38.21
N ARG A 450 -20.03 17.93 38.19
CA ARG A 450 -19.62 16.86 39.10
C ARG A 450 -18.31 17.27 39.76
N ASP A 451 -18.29 17.24 41.10
CA ASP A 451 -17.07 17.49 41.87
C ASP A 451 -15.91 16.63 41.38
N ASP A 452 -14.74 17.25 41.28
CA ASP A 452 -13.50 16.58 40.93
C ASP A 452 -13.16 15.56 42.04
N THR A 453 -13.44 14.29 41.75
CA THR A 453 -13.09 13.15 42.59
C THR A 453 -11.84 12.44 42.07
N THR A 454 -11.06 13.10 41.19
CA THR A 454 -9.82 12.50 40.68
C THR A 454 -8.87 12.24 41.83
N LYS A 455 -8.52 10.97 41.99
CA LYS A 455 -7.54 10.52 42.98
C LYS A 455 -6.12 10.59 42.43
N VAL A 456 -5.86 11.26 41.30
CA VAL A 456 -4.55 11.30 40.63
C VAL A 456 -3.40 11.61 41.60
N THR A 457 -3.59 12.54 42.54
CA THR A 457 -2.59 12.87 43.56
C THR A 457 -2.38 11.74 44.57
N VAL A 458 -3.46 11.05 44.97
CA VAL A 458 -3.43 9.90 45.89
C VAL A 458 -2.87 8.66 45.18
N ASP A 459 -3.28 8.40 43.95
CA ASP A 459 -2.84 7.30 43.12
C ASP A 459 -1.35 7.45 42.74
N GLY A 460 -0.89 8.69 42.49
CA GLY A 460 0.53 9.00 42.34
C GLY A 460 1.34 8.73 43.61
N TYR A 461 0.79 9.06 44.78
CA TYR A 461 1.41 8.76 46.07
C TYR A 461 1.47 7.25 46.35
N VAL A 462 0.38 6.52 46.09
CA VAL A 462 0.30 5.06 46.24
C VAL A 462 1.22 4.33 45.26
N SER A 463 1.33 4.82 44.02
CA SER A 463 2.28 4.28 43.03
C SER A 463 3.73 4.45 43.49
N SER A 464 4.08 5.59 44.10
CA SER A 464 5.42 5.84 44.64
C SER A 464 5.77 4.97 45.86
N LEU A 465 4.77 4.53 46.64
CA LEU A 465 4.95 3.64 47.78
C LEU A 465 5.29 2.19 47.35
N ASN A 466 4.84 1.77 46.16
CA ASN A 466 5.19 0.46 45.60
C ASN A 466 6.62 0.38 45.04
N ILE A 467 7.27 1.52 44.77
CA ILE A 467 8.68 1.57 44.33
C ILE A 467 9.64 1.28 45.50
N LYS A 468 9.26 1.62 46.74
CA LYS A 468 10.10 1.38 47.93
C LYS A 468 10.23 -0.10 48.35
N LYS A 469 9.42 -1.01 47.82
CA LYS A 469 9.59 -2.46 48.05
C LYS A 469 10.73 -3.10 47.24
N TRP A 470 11.25 -2.40 46.24
CA TRP A 470 12.40 -2.87 45.45
C TRP A 470 13.74 -2.39 46.02
N GLN A 471 13.82 -1.17 46.55
CA GLN A 471 15.07 -0.65 47.10
C GLN A 471 15.46 -1.22 48.47
N SER A 472 14.54 -1.85 49.22
CA SER A 472 14.87 -2.46 50.52
C SER A 472 15.32 -3.92 50.46
N ARG A 473 15.46 -4.52 49.27
CA ARG A 473 15.95 -5.90 49.10
C ARG A 473 17.42 -6.01 48.65
N GLU A 474 18.09 -4.91 48.30
CA GLU A 474 19.50 -4.93 47.87
C GLU A 474 20.52 -4.49 48.94
N ASP A 475 20.09 -3.88 50.06
CA ASP A 475 21.03 -3.31 51.06
C ASP A 475 21.40 -4.23 52.25
N ASN A 476 21.24 -5.57 52.14
CA ASN A 476 21.55 -6.48 53.26
C ASN A 476 22.49 -7.65 52.93
N ASN A 477 23.38 -7.52 51.95
CA ASN A 477 24.50 -8.46 51.77
C ASN A 477 25.72 -7.76 51.16
N HIS A 478 26.46 -7.00 51.99
CA HIS A 478 27.93 -6.98 52.02
C HIS A 478 28.43 -6.05 53.13
N GLY A 479 28.92 -6.63 54.21
CA GLY A 479 29.47 -5.92 55.35
C GLY A 479 30.01 -6.85 56.43
N GLN A 480 30.95 -7.74 56.07
CA GLN A 480 32.11 -8.14 56.88
C GLN A 480 33.17 -8.76 55.97
#